data_AF-A0A254NMF4-F1
#
_entry.id   AF-A0A254NMF4-F1
#
_cell.length_a   1.000
_cell.length_b   1.000
_cell.length_c   1.000
_cell.angle_alpha   90.00
_cell.angle_beta   90.00
_cell.angle_gamma   90.00
#
_symmetry.space_group_name_H-M   'P 1'
#
loop_
_entity.id
_entity.type
_entity.pdbx_description
1 polymer ?
#
loop_
_entity_poly.entity_id
_entity_poly.type
_entity_poly.pdbx_seq_one_letter_code
_entity_poly.pdbx_strand_id
1 'polypeptide(L)'
;MKNGPSGKGKMKWSAAVLATAVAAGGVYALPSVFADGSSEPQAESTQGKIPSSVTTSTNAASVPIAARAVAASAPAAKKGDAQVVQPVISADPKKTSAGTSRSALTALEGMSMETVKRFALASSEKEYAKLVEVRNRAVEVSNDPNAPADRVFATSRKLEEAIDRYNDKAIGGANAVSKVLAQSKSDTLNGRNESQLDSAGKLVLLGVQEAQNKLAADSSKAGALSAYKYFLLRVSEANDLQPYQPADYSAVLNQYEANINARMESAGSYAKKTDKLQKAYAVSAQALKEAIDRSAGKNALDAAKLGVETTYAALTEGLTLAEALLQAEPLLESTTGKEKGQYPPSAVGTLRRDLHKAERALETAKTVEPLTQARADLAKAITDFKAKRNA
;
A
#
# COMPACT_ATOMS: atom_id res chain seq x y z
N MET A 1 3.92 -7.04 -54.56
CA MET A 1 2.65 -6.26 -54.65
C MET A 1 1.56 -7.00 -53.89
N LYS A 2 0.73 -6.26 -53.13
CA LYS A 2 -0.41 -6.65 -52.27
C LYS A 2 -0.01 -7.29 -50.92
N ASN A 3 0.22 -6.51 -49.85
CA ASN A 3 -0.66 -5.72 -48.95
C ASN A 3 -1.55 -6.59 -48.03
N GLY A 4 -1.41 -6.36 -46.70
CA GLY A 4 -1.94 -7.15 -45.56
C GLY A 4 -3.45 -7.03 -45.28
N PRO A 5 -3.95 -7.31 -44.04
CA PRO A 5 -3.47 -6.69 -42.79
C PRO A 5 -3.33 -7.63 -41.55
N SER A 6 -2.24 -7.50 -40.79
CA SER A 6 -2.17 -6.95 -39.42
C SER A 6 -3.18 -7.49 -38.38
N GLY A 7 -2.82 -8.54 -37.66
CA GLY A 7 -3.45 -8.89 -36.38
C GLY A 7 -2.92 -7.98 -35.26
N LYS A 8 -3.65 -6.89 -35.00
CA LYS A 8 -3.37 -5.97 -33.88
C LYS A 8 -3.67 -6.67 -32.55
N GLY A 9 -2.62 -7.04 -31.82
CA GLY A 9 -2.71 -7.20 -30.37
C GLY A 9 -3.15 -5.88 -29.74
N LYS A 10 -4.20 -5.92 -28.92
CA LYS A 10 -4.54 -4.84 -28.00
C LYS A 10 -4.40 -5.38 -26.58
N MET A 11 -3.17 -5.27 -26.06
CA MET A 11 -2.94 -4.99 -24.64
C MET A 11 -3.46 -3.59 -24.35
N LYS A 12 -4.28 -3.41 -23.31
CA LYS A 12 -4.25 -2.29 -22.35
C LYS A 12 -5.09 -2.66 -21.12
N TRP A 13 -4.44 -3.06 -20.03
CA TRP A 13 -4.90 -2.78 -18.67
C TRP A 13 -3.67 -2.28 -17.93
N SER A 14 -3.52 -0.96 -17.94
CA SER A 14 -2.47 -0.26 -17.23
C SER A 14 -2.89 -0.07 -15.78
N ALA A 15 -1.95 -0.31 -14.86
CA ALA A 15 -1.81 0.35 -13.56
C ALA A 15 -3.06 1.09 -13.04
N ALA A 16 -3.88 0.38 -12.27
CA ALA A 16 -4.91 0.98 -11.42
C ALA A 16 -4.77 0.48 -9.98
N VAL A 17 -3.54 0.57 -9.46
CA VAL A 17 -3.27 0.69 -8.04
C VAL A 17 -2.26 1.84 -7.96
N LEU A 18 -2.63 2.95 -7.32
CA LEU A 18 -1.89 4.22 -7.14
C LEU A 18 -2.10 5.39 -8.13
N ALA A 19 -3.21 5.49 -8.86
CA ALA A 19 -3.64 6.78 -9.42
C ALA A 19 -5.16 6.86 -9.60
N THR A 20 -5.88 7.30 -8.58
CA THR A 20 -7.27 7.75 -8.75
C THR A 20 -7.25 9.20 -9.22
N ALA A 21 -6.96 9.40 -10.50
CA ALA A 21 -7.34 10.63 -11.19
C ALA A 21 -8.86 10.57 -11.42
N VAL A 22 -9.57 11.50 -10.81
CA VAL A 22 -11.01 11.72 -10.97
C VAL A 22 -11.29 12.11 -12.42
N ALA A 23 -12.07 11.30 -13.13
CA ALA A 23 -12.74 11.72 -14.34
C ALA A 23 -14.03 10.90 -14.56
N ALA A 24 -15.15 11.41 -14.06
CA ALA A 24 -16.24 11.91 -14.89
C ALA A 24 -17.50 12.19 -14.06
N GLY A 25 -17.94 13.45 -14.06
CA GLY A 25 -19.37 13.78 -14.08
C GLY A 25 -20.05 14.14 -12.76
N GLY A 26 -19.49 15.09 -12.00
CA GLY A 26 -20.20 15.78 -10.92
C GLY A 26 -19.48 17.07 -10.57
N VAL A 27 -20.03 18.21 -10.99
CA VAL A 27 -19.45 19.54 -10.77
C VAL A 27 -19.48 19.87 -9.28
N TYR A 28 -18.32 19.85 -8.62
CA TYR A 28 -18.06 20.68 -7.44
C TYR A 28 -16.62 21.22 -7.51
N ALA A 29 -16.53 22.54 -7.56
CA ALA A 29 -15.29 23.29 -7.64
C ALA A 29 -14.50 23.16 -6.32
N LEU A 30 -13.22 22.82 -6.44
CA LEU A 30 -12.22 23.05 -5.40
C LEU A 30 -11.85 24.54 -5.40
N PRO A 31 -11.74 25.22 -4.25
CA PRO A 31 -11.25 26.60 -4.22
C PRO A 31 -9.76 26.63 -4.57
N SER A 32 -9.45 27.34 -5.66
CA SER A 32 -8.11 27.77 -6.04
C SER A 32 -7.61 28.79 -5.02
N VAL A 33 -6.63 28.41 -4.20
CA VAL A 33 -5.80 29.40 -3.51
C VAL A 33 -4.34 29.06 -3.82
N PHE A 34 -3.69 30.04 -4.46
CA PHE A 34 -2.25 30.15 -4.75
C PHE A 34 -1.74 29.57 -6.08
N ALA A 35 -2.06 30.28 -7.17
CA ALA A 35 -1.13 30.51 -8.28
C ALA A 35 -1.40 31.90 -8.88
N ASP A 36 -0.78 32.94 -8.33
CA ASP A 36 0.07 33.89 -9.07
C ASP A 36 0.58 35.00 -8.14
N GLY A 37 1.84 35.38 -8.30
CA GLY A 37 2.44 36.44 -7.49
C GLY A 37 3.96 36.50 -7.54
N SER A 38 4.54 36.39 -8.73
CA SER A 38 5.92 36.74 -9.03
C SER A 38 6.18 38.21 -8.69
N SER A 39 7.18 38.50 -7.85
CA SER A 39 7.84 39.80 -7.79
C SER A 39 9.26 39.60 -7.24
N GLU A 40 10.24 39.71 -8.13
CA GLU A 40 11.64 40.04 -7.81
C GLU A 40 11.69 41.39 -7.04
N PRO A 41 12.71 41.62 -6.19
CA PRO A 41 13.98 42.14 -6.73
C PRO A 41 15.28 41.72 -6.01
N GLN A 42 16.34 41.76 -6.83
CA GLN A 42 17.73 42.20 -6.62
C GLN A 42 18.49 41.97 -5.30
N ALA A 43 19.74 41.54 -5.49
CA ALA A 43 20.81 41.46 -4.51
C ALA A 43 21.25 42.83 -3.96
N GLU A 44 21.57 42.85 -2.66
CA GLU A 44 22.64 43.70 -2.13
C GLU A 44 23.23 43.12 -0.85
N SER A 45 24.57 43.14 -0.78
CA SER A 45 25.42 42.73 0.32
C SER A 45 25.45 43.78 1.44
N THR A 46 25.48 43.37 2.71
CA THR A 46 26.20 44.12 3.77
C THR A 46 26.51 43.24 4.98
N GLN A 47 27.74 43.39 5.46
CA GLN A 47 28.30 42.78 6.67
C GLN A 47 27.63 43.29 7.96
N GLY A 48 27.63 42.46 9.01
CA GLY A 48 27.81 42.98 10.36
C GLY A 48 27.14 42.25 11.53
N LYS A 49 28.00 41.74 12.42
CA LYS A 49 27.84 41.55 13.88
C LYS A 49 27.07 40.34 14.44
N ILE A 50 27.88 39.42 14.97
CA ILE A 50 27.63 38.57 16.14
C ILE A 50 27.40 39.47 17.37
N PRO A 51 26.52 39.06 18.31
CA PRO A 51 27.02 38.73 19.64
C PRO A 51 26.51 37.39 20.17
N SER A 52 27.36 36.78 20.98
CA SER A 52 27.27 35.47 21.59
C SER A 52 26.32 35.38 22.80
N SER A 53 26.04 34.12 23.15
CA SER A 53 25.60 33.58 24.46
C SER A 53 24.10 33.54 24.78
N VAL A 54 23.53 32.33 24.82
CA VAL A 54 23.04 31.68 26.06
C VAL A 54 23.24 30.16 25.92
N THR A 55 23.82 29.60 26.97
CA THR A 55 24.19 28.20 27.16
C THR A 55 23.02 27.38 27.72
N THR A 56 22.98 26.09 27.33
CA THR A 56 22.44 24.92 28.04
C THR A 56 20.95 24.82 28.42
N SER A 57 20.26 23.88 27.77
CA SER A 57 19.54 22.81 28.49
C SER A 57 19.36 21.59 27.58
N THR A 58 20.16 20.58 27.89
CA THR A 58 20.13 19.21 27.38
C THR A 58 18.79 18.52 27.61
N ASN A 59 18.24 17.89 26.57
CA ASN A 59 17.53 16.60 26.67
C ASN A 59 17.43 15.96 25.28
N ALA A 60 18.57 15.54 24.76
CA ALA A 60 18.63 14.53 23.72
C ALA A 60 18.37 13.17 24.38
N ALA A 61 17.10 12.77 24.46
CA ALA A 61 16.74 11.40 24.79
C ALA A 61 17.22 10.51 23.64
N SER A 62 18.30 9.79 23.94
CA SER A 62 18.99 8.87 23.09
C SER A 62 18.06 7.71 22.77
N VAL A 63 17.63 7.59 21.52
CA VAL A 63 17.05 6.34 21.02
C VAL A 63 18.22 5.37 20.86
N PRO A 64 18.26 4.23 21.58
CA PRO A 64 19.32 3.25 21.36
C PRO A 64 19.13 2.63 19.97
N ILE A 65 20.02 2.98 19.03
CA ILE A 65 20.24 2.22 17.80
C ILE A 65 20.86 0.89 18.21
N ALA A 66 20.01 -0.10 18.50
CA ALA A 66 20.42 -1.48 18.68
C ALA A 66 20.18 -2.27 17.38
N ALA A 67 20.80 -1.84 16.28
CA ALA A 67 21.01 -2.69 15.11
C ALA A 67 22.25 -3.56 15.40
N ARG A 68 22.10 -4.54 16.30
CA ARG A 68 23.13 -5.55 16.53
C ARG A 68 23.03 -6.54 15.37
N ALA A 69 24.00 -6.48 14.46
CA ALA A 69 24.16 -7.46 13.39
C ALA A 69 24.14 -8.88 13.97
N VAL A 70 23.12 -9.67 13.64
CA VAL A 70 23.11 -11.10 13.94
C VAL A 70 23.99 -11.78 12.89
N ALA A 71 25.30 -11.74 13.10
CA ALA A 71 26.21 -12.65 12.45
C ALA A 71 26.07 -14.02 13.12
N ALA A 72 25.14 -14.85 12.63
CA ALA A 72 25.17 -16.27 12.94
C ALA A 72 26.37 -16.87 12.19
N SER A 73 27.46 -17.13 12.92
CA SER A 73 28.59 -17.91 12.42
C SER A 73 28.15 -19.35 12.19
N ALA A 74 27.95 -19.73 10.93
CA ALA A 74 27.78 -21.12 10.54
C ALA A 74 29.17 -21.78 10.38
N PRO A 75 29.35 -23.06 10.77
CA PRO A 75 30.60 -23.77 10.54
C PRO A 75 30.79 -24.02 9.05
N ALA A 76 32.04 -23.96 8.60
CA ALA A 76 32.42 -24.09 7.20
C ALA A 76 31.90 -25.41 6.58
N ALA A 77 30.95 -25.31 5.65
CA ALA A 77 30.46 -26.44 4.87
C ALA A 77 31.41 -26.73 3.70
N LYS A 78 31.71 -28.02 3.48
CA LYS A 78 32.52 -28.52 2.37
C LYS A 78 31.88 -28.21 1.01
N LYS A 79 32.74 -28.03 0.01
CA LYS A 79 32.42 -27.66 -1.37
C LYS A 79 31.57 -28.75 -2.05
N GLY A 80 30.29 -28.44 -2.30
CA GLY A 80 29.32 -29.30 -2.98
C GLY A 80 27.95 -29.13 -2.31
N ASP A 81 27.04 -28.44 -3.00
CA ASP A 81 25.69 -28.06 -2.55
C ASP A 81 25.64 -27.16 -1.32
N ALA A 82 26.15 -25.93 -1.47
CA ALA A 82 25.84 -24.87 -0.52
C ALA A 82 24.33 -24.61 -0.56
N GLN A 83 23.60 -25.15 0.42
CA GLN A 83 22.19 -24.85 0.62
C GLN A 83 22.06 -23.33 0.77
N VAL A 84 21.41 -22.68 -0.20
CA VAL A 84 21.21 -21.24 -0.18
C VAL A 84 20.18 -20.93 0.89
N VAL A 85 20.64 -20.63 2.10
CA VAL A 85 19.77 -20.21 3.18
C VAL A 85 19.42 -18.75 2.95
N GLN A 86 18.14 -18.48 2.66
CA GLN A 86 17.63 -17.10 2.63
C GLN A 86 17.79 -16.48 4.02
N PRO A 87 18.11 -15.18 4.13
CA PRO A 87 18.17 -14.52 5.42
C PRO A 87 16.80 -14.62 6.10
N VAL A 88 16.81 -15.05 7.36
CA VAL A 88 15.63 -15.01 8.23
C VAL A 88 15.65 -13.69 8.97
N ILE A 89 14.66 -12.84 8.69
CA ILE A 89 14.54 -11.50 9.27
C ILE A 89 13.71 -11.55 10.55
N SER A 90 12.69 -12.41 10.60
CA SER A 90 11.87 -12.61 11.80
C SER A 90 12.73 -13.01 13.01
N ALA A 91 12.56 -12.28 14.12
CA ALA A 91 13.31 -12.51 15.35
C ALA A 91 12.45 -13.18 16.42
N ASP A 92 12.88 -14.38 16.85
CA ASP A 92 12.25 -15.14 17.94
C ASP A 92 12.45 -14.37 19.26
N PRO A 93 11.36 -13.96 19.93
CA PRO A 93 11.44 -13.17 21.15
C PRO A 93 12.09 -13.96 22.30
N LYS A 94 12.07 -15.29 22.26
CA LYS A 94 12.72 -16.16 23.26
C LYS A 94 14.24 -16.18 23.13
N LYS A 95 14.76 -15.83 21.94
CA LYS A 95 16.21 -15.80 21.64
C LYS A 95 16.77 -14.39 21.60
N THR A 96 15.91 -13.37 21.53
CA THR A 96 16.28 -11.97 21.37
C THR A 96 15.56 -11.12 22.41
N SER A 97 14.63 -10.26 21.99
CA SER A 97 13.75 -9.50 22.87
C SER A 97 12.43 -9.21 22.15
N ALA A 98 11.38 -8.86 22.91
CA ALA A 98 10.12 -8.40 22.34
C ALA A 98 10.30 -7.16 21.44
N GLY A 99 11.19 -6.24 21.82
CA GLY A 99 11.54 -5.06 21.02
C GLY A 99 12.15 -5.44 19.68
N THR A 100 13.13 -6.36 19.68
CA THR A 100 13.78 -6.87 18.46
C THR A 100 12.79 -7.57 17.54
N SER A 101 11.88 -8.38 18.08
CA SER A 101 10.82 -9.05 17.31
C SER A 101 9.90 -8.03 16.61
N ARG A 102 9.55 -6.96 17.31
CA ARG A 102 8.71 -5.89 16.77
C ARG A 102 9.44 -5.05 15.72
N SER A 103 10.71 -4.71 15.93
CA SER A 103 11.55 -4.05 14.91
C SER A 103 11.69 -4.91 13.65
N ALA A 104 11.85 -6.22 13.79
CA ALA A 104 11.89 -7.14 12.65
C ALA A 104 10.56 -7.17 11.88
N LEU A 105 9.42 -7.10 12.58
CA LEU A 105 8.10 -6.97 11.93
C LEU A 105 8.01 -5.69 11.10
N THR A 106 8.41 -4.54 11.66
CA THR A 106 8.40 -3.25 10.95
C THR A 106 9.34 -3.24 9.75
N ALA A 107 10.52 -3.87 9.84
CA ALA A 107 11.40 -4.03 8.67
C ALA A 107 10.73 -4.89 7.58
N LEU A 108 10.06 -5.97 7.94
CA LEU A 108 9.31 -6.80 6.99
C LEU A 108 8.14 -6.03 6.35
N GLU A 109 7.47 -5.15 7.09
CA GLU A 109 6.45 -4.25 6.53
C GLU A 109 7.04 -3.34 5.45
N GLY A 110 8.18 -2.68 5.74
CA GLY A 110 8.93 -1.87 4.77
C GLY A 110 9.34 -2.67 3.53
N MET A 111 9.91 -3.87 3.72
CA MET A 111 10.28 -4.78 2.64
C MET A 111 9.08 -5.16 1.77
N SER A 112 7.91 -5.41 2.37
CA SER A 112 6.70 -5.79 1.63
C SER A 112 6.22 -4.71 0.66
N MET A 113 6.37 -3.43 1.04
CA MET A 113 6.02 -2.29 0.18
C MET A 113 6.99 -2.17 -1.00
N GLU A 114 8.29 -2.29 -0.74
CA GLU A 114 9.34 -2.20 -1.77
C GLU A 114 9.30 -3.37 -2.77
N THR A 115 8.96 -4.57 -2.31
CA THR A 115 8.73 -5.73 -3.19
C THR A 115 7.67 -5.43 -4.25
N VAL A 116 6.50 -4.92 -3.84
CA VAL A 116 5.38 -4.63 -4.77
C VAL A 116 5.74 -3.51 -5.74
N LYS A 117 6.40 -2.45 -5.25
CA LYS A 117 6.82 -1.29 -6.05
C LYS A 117 7.76 -1.69 -7.19
N ARG A 118 8.67 -2.64 -6.95
CA ARG A 118 9.73 -3.01 -7.90
C ARG A 118 9.30 -4.13 -8.85
N PHE A 119 8.45 -5.04 -8.40
CA PHE A 119 7.96 -6.15 -9.21
C PHE A 119 6.45 -6.33 -9.05
N ALA A 120 5.67 -5.43 -9.64
CA ALA A 120 4.22 -5.60 -9.69
C ALA A 120 3.86 -6.85 -10.51
N LEU A 121 3.27 -7.85 -9.87
CA LEU A 121 2.75 -9.04 -10.54
C LEU A 121 1.42 -8.69 -11.21
N ALA A 122 1.48 -8.18 -12.44
CA ALA A 122 0.29 -7.86 -13.22
C ALA A 122 -0.62 -9.09 -13.51
N SER A 123 -0.12 -10.32 -13.31
CA SER A 123 -0.80 -11.57 -13.70
C SER A 123 -1.05 -12.57 -12.57
N SER A 124 -0.67 -12.27 -11.31
CA SER A 124 -0.80 -13.19 -10.17
C SER A 124 -1.53 -12.49 -9.02
N GLU A 125 -2.84 -12.34 -9.21
CA GLU A 125 -3.76 -11.70 -8.26
C GLU A 125 -3.76 -12.42 -6.90
N LYS A 126 -3.58 -13.74 -6.89
CA LYS A 126 -3.62 -14.55 -5.67
C LYS A 126 -2.45 -14.28 -4.72
N GLU A 127 -1.22 -14.30 -5.23
CA GLU A 127 -0.03 -14.05 -4.41
C GLU A 127 0.05 -12.59 -3.96
N TYR A 128 -0.34 -11.65 -4.81
CA TYR A 128 -0.46 -10.24 -4.43
C TYR A 128 -1.51 -10.04 -3.34
N ALA A 129 -2.72 -10.57 -3.51
CA ALA A 129 -3.79 -10.49 -2.52
C ALA A 129 -3.36 -11.11 -1.17
N LYS A 130 -2.64 -12.23 -1.21
CA LYS A 130 -2.13 -12.86 0.01
C LYS A 130 -1.09 -12.00 0.71
N LEU A 131 -0.17 -11.38 -0.02
CA LEU A 131 0.81 -10.45 0.55
C LEU A 131 0.12 -9.26 1.21
N VAL A 132 -0.86 -8.65 0.54
CA VAL A 132 -1.64 -7.52 1.07
C VAL A 132 -2.39 -7.92 2.35
N GLU A 133 -3.07 -9.07 2.35
CA GLU A 133 -3.79 -9.60 3.52
C GLU A 133 -2.85 -9.75 4.73
N VAL A 134 -1.68 -10.38 4.53
CA VAL A 134 -0.74 -10.65 5.62
C VAL A 134 -0.05 -9.37 6.10
N ARG A 135 0.26 -8.43 5.18
CA ARG A 135 0.79 -7.11 5.53
C ARG A 135 -0.19 -6.30 6.38
N ASN A 136 -1.46 -6.27 6.02
CA ASN A 136 -2.47 -5.54 6.81
C ASN A 136 -2.56 -6.13 8.23
N ARG A 137 -2.45 -7.46 8.37
CA ARG A 137 -2.39 -8.11 9.67
C ARG A 137 -1.10 -7.78 10.44
N ALA A 138 0.04 -7.62 9.75
CA ALA A 138 1.29 -7.18 10.35
C ALA A 138 1.15 -5.78 10.96
N VAL A 139 0.59 -4.84 10.19
CA VAL A 139 0.34 -3.45 10.63
C VAL A 139 -0.54 -3.39 11.87
N GLU A 140 -1.59 -4.21 11.94
CA GLU A 140 -2.43 -4.29 13.15
C GLU A 140 -1.62 -4.76 14.37
N VAL A 141 -0.74 -5.75 14.20
CA VAL A 141 0.03 -6.36 15.29
C VAL A 141 1.24 -5.52 15.71
N SER A 142 1.89 -4.84 14.76
CA SER A 142 3.05 -3.99 15.02
C SER A 142 2.69 -2.70 15.74
N ASN A 143 1.46 -2.21 15.54
CA ASN A 143 0.96 -0.99 16.18
C ASN A 143 0.21 -1.25 17.49
N ASP A 144 -0.42 -2.42 17.70
CA ASP A 144 -1.01 -2.79 19.00
C ASP A 144 0.06 -2.86 20.09
N PRO A 145 0.14 -1.91 21.05
CA PRO A 145 1.20 -1.86 22.04
C PRO A 145 1.16 -3.06 23.01
N ASN A 146 0.00 -3.70 23.13
CA ASN A 146 -0.24 -4.84 24.02
C ASN A 146 -0.12 -6.19 23.31
N ALA A 147 0.22 -6.21 22.01
CA ALA A 147 0.38 -7.45 21.27
C ALA A 147 1.45 -8.36 21.91
N PRO A 148 1.12 -9.62 22.27
CA PRO A 148 2.08 -10.55 22.84
C PRO A 148 3.26 -10.81 21.90
N ALA A 149 4.46 -10.97 22.46
CA ALA A 149 5.67 -11.16 21.66
C ALA A 149 5.60 -12.38 20.72
N ASP A 150 4.97 -13.47 21.16
CA ASP A 150 4.74 -14.65 20.31
C ASP A 150 3.81 -14.36 19.13
N ARG A 151 2.81 -13.48 19.30
CA ARG A 151 1.91 -13.02 18.23
C ARG A 151 2.65 -12.12 17.23
N VAL A 152 3.53 -11.25 17.71
CA VAL A 152 4.41 -10.42 16.86
C VAL A 152 5.26 -11.34 16.00
N PHE A 153 5.98 -12.29 16.61
CA PHE A 153 6.84 -13.23 15.90
C PHE A 153 6.11 -14.10 14.88
N ALA A 154 4.97 -14.68 15.25
CA ALA A 154 4.18 -15.50 14.34
C ALA A 154 3.67 -14.68 13.14
N THR A 155 3.36 -13.40 13.35
CA THR A 155 2.97 -12.47 12.29
C THR A 155 4.16 -12.11 11.39
N SER A 156 5.33 -11.85 11.97
CA SER A 156 6.58 -11.64 11.22
C SER A 156 6.88 -12.83 10.30
N ARG A 157 6.79 -14.05 10.83
CA ARG A 157 7.02 -15.29 10.06
C ARG A 157 6.08 -15.39 8.85
N LYS A 158 4.79 -15.14 9.05
CA LYS A 158 3.80 -15.19 7.97
C LYS A 158 4.06 -14.11 6.91
N LEU A 159 4.42 -12.89 7.33
CA LEU A 159 4.72 -11.80 6.40
C LEU A 159 5.98 -12.11 5.60
N GLU A 160 7.03 -12.60 6.25
CA GLU A 160 8.25 -13.03 5.61
C GLU A 160 8.00 -14.13 4.57
N GLU A 161 7.23 -15.16 4.92
CA GLU A 161 6.82 -16.21 3.96
C GLU A 161 6.01 -15.65 2.78
N ALA A 162 5.14 -14.67 3.02
CA ALA A 162 4.35 -14.05 1.95
C ALA A 162 5.22 -13.23 0.99
N ILE A 163 6.21 -12.49 1.52
CA ILE A 163 7.21 -11.76 0.73
C ILE A 163 8.04 -12.74 -0.10
N ASP A 164 8.52 -13.82 0.51
CA ASP A 164 9.35 -14.82 -0.18
C ASP A 164 8.57 -15.50 -1.32
N ARG A 165 7.31 -15.88 -1.09
CA ARG A 165 6.43 -16.46 -2.13
C ARG A 165 6.14 -15.48 -3.25
N TYR A 166 5.85 -14.22 -2.92
CA TYR A 166 5.62 -13.18 -3.91
C TYR A 166 6.86 -12.98 -4.78
N ASN A 167 8.03 -12.83 -4.16
CA ASN A 167 9.31 -12.65 -4.83
C ASN A 167 9.67 -13.86 -5.70
N ASP A 168 9.42 -15.09 -5.25
CA ASP A 168 9.64 -16.32 -6.04
C ASP A 168 8.87 -16.33 -7.36
N LYS A 169 7.66 -15.75 -7.37
CA LYS A 169 6.83 -15.62 -8.58
C LYS A 169 7.20 -14.40 -9.41
N ALA A 170 7.54 -13.29 -8.76
CA ALA A 170 7.76 -12.01 -9.42
C ALA A 170 9.14 -11.89 -10.07
N ILE A 171 10.15 -12.54 -9.47
CA ILE A 171 11.54 -12.41 -9.90
C ILE A 171 11.86 -13.47 -10.94
N GLY A 172 12.10 -13.02 -12.17
CA GLY A 172 12.47 -13.86 -13.31
C GLY A 172 13.90 -14.44 -13.26
N GLY A 173 14.54 -14.48 -12.09
CA GLY A 173 15.91 -14.97 -11.87
C GLY A 173 16.98 -13.87 -11.77
N ALA A 174 18.25 -14.27 -11.81
CA ALA A 174 19.39 -13.39 -11.53
C ALA A 174 19.45 -12.13 -12.41
N ASN A 175 19.13 -12.25 -13.70
CA ASN A 175 19.12 -11.11 -14.61
C ASN A 175 18.10 -10.04 -14.21
N ALA A 176 16.93 -10.44 -13.70
CA ALA A 176 15.92 -9.50 -13.22
C ALA A 176 16.42 -8.75 -11.98
N VAL A 177 17.03 -9.46 -11.04
CA VAL A 177 17.63 -8.86 -9.84
C VAL A 177 18.76 -7.91 -10.22
N SER A 178 19.68 -8.32 -11.10
CA SER A 178 20.80 -7.47 -11.55
C SER A 178 20.31 -6.15 -12.16
N LYS A 179 19.23 -6.16 -12.95
CA LYS A 179 18.64 -4.93 -13.50
C LYS A 179 18.09 -4.03 -12.40
N VAL A 180 17.38 -4.59 -11.42
CA VAL A 180 16.86 -3.82 -10.29
C VAL A 180 17.97 -3.22 -9.44
N LEU A 181 19.06 -3.97 -9.20
CA LEU A 181 20.22 -3.47 -8.47
C LEU A 181 20.93 -2.34 -9.23
N ALA A 182 21.10 -2.47 -10.54
CA ALA A 182 21.68 -1.43 -11.39
C ALA A 182 20.82 -0.16 -11.40
N GLN A 183 19.50 -0.31 -11.56
CA GLN A 183 18.56 0.81 -11.51
C GLN A 183 18.61 1.50 -10.14
N SER A 184 18.56 0.72 -9.04
CA SER A 184 18.60 1.29 -7.70
C SER A 184 19.91 2.04 -7.43
N LYS A 185 21.04 1.55 -7.94
CA LYS A 185 22.32 2.26 -7.87
C LYS A 185 22.27 3.59 -8.62
N SER A 186 21.76 3.57 -9.86
CA SER A 186 21.60 4.77 -10.68
C SER A 186 20.72 5.81 -9.99
N ASP A 187 19.56 5.40 -9.48
CA ASP A 187 18.60 6.28 -8.80
C ASP A 187 19.17 6.85 -7.51
N THR A 188 19.94 6.05 -6.75
CA THR A 188 20.54 6.49 -5.49
C THR A 188 21.62 7.54 -5.73
N LEU A 189 22.51 7.30 -6.70
CA LEU A 189 23.57 8.25 -7.06
C LEU A 189 22.97 9.50 -7.69
N ASN A 190 22.05 9.37 -8.65
CA ASN A 190 21.42 10.46 -9.38
C ASN A 190 22.44 11.52 -9.86
N GLY A 191 23.54 11.06 -10.48
CA GLY A 191 24.64 11.92 -10.94
C GLY A 191 25.62 12.41 -9.87
N ARG A 192 25.43 12.03 -8.59
CA ARG A 192 26.33 12.35 -7.47
C ARG A 192 27.36 11.24 -7.24
N ASN A 193 28.43 11.59 -6.51
CA ASN A 193 29.37 10.62 -5.95
C ASN A 193 28.86 10.04 -4.63
N GLU A 194 29.32 8.84 -4.28
CA GLU A 194 28.96 8.16 -3.02
C GLU A 194 29.30 8.98 -1.76
N SER A 195 30.38 9.77 -1.79
CA SER A 195 30.76 10.66 -0.69
C SER A 195 29.72 11.75 -0.41
N GLN A 196 28.92 12.11 -1.40
CA GLN A 196 27.87 13.15 -1.33
C GLN A 196 26.52 12.59 -0.88
N LEU A 197 26.42 11.27 -0.64
CA LEU A 197 25.20 10.65 -0.16
C LEU A 197 25.04 10.82 1.35
N ASP A 198 23.79 10.95 1.76
CA ASP A 198 23.37 10.85 3.15
C ASP A 198 23.45 9.40 3.65
N SER A 199 23.16 9.20 4.94
CA SER A 199 23.21 7.87 5.56
C SER A 199 22.26 6.87 4.89
N ALA A 200 21.06 7.32 4.48
CA ALA A 200 20.09 6.50 3.79
C ALA A 200 20.63 6.04 2.42
N GLY A 201 21.13 6.97 1.59
CA GLY A 201 21.70 6.66 0.29
C GLY A 201 22.90 5.72 0.36
N LYS A 202 23.79 5.93 1.34
CA LYS A 202 24.93 5.02 1.58
C LYS A 202 24.47 3.61 1.95
N LEU A 203 23.42 3.49 2.75
CA LEU A 203 22.88 2.18 3.15
C LEU A 203 22.23 1.44 1.97
N VAL A 204 21.53 2.15 1.08
CA VAL A 204 21.02 1.55 -0.17
C VAL A 204 22.16 1.06 -1.05
N LEU A 205 23.23 1.85 -1.23
CA LEU A 205 24.40 1.42 -2.01
C LEU A 205 25.10 0.20 -1.41
N LEU A 206 25.24 0.15 -0.07
CA LEU A 206 25.74 -1.03 0.62
C LEU A 206 24.87 -2.25 0.32
N GLY A 207 23.54 -2.11 0.38
CA GLY A 207 22.62 -3.19 0.02
C GLY A 207 22.73 -3.64 -1.44
N VAL A 208 22.95 -2.70 -2.36
CA VAL A 208 23.23 -3.04 -3.76
C VAL A 208 24.51 -3.86 -3.88
N GLN A 209 25.59 -3.42 -3.22
CA GLN A 209 26.88 -4.11 -3.26
C GLN A 209 26.80 -5.50 -2.63
N GLU A 210 26.20 -5.62 -1.45
CA GLU A 210 25.97 -6.91 -0.76
C GLU A 210 25.18 -7.89 -1.63
N ALA A 211 24.10 -7.40 -2.28
CA ALA A 211 23.28 -8.22 -3.16
C ALA A 211 24.00 -8.61 -4.46
N GLN A 212 24.79 -7.71 -5.06
CA GLN A 212 25.61 -8.01 -6.23
C GLN A 212 26.65 -9.10 -5.92
N ASN A 213 27.33 -9.00 -4.77
CA ASN A 213 28.29 -10.00 -4.32
C ASN A 213 27.63 -11.37 -4.12
N LYS A 214 26.44 -11.40 -3.51
CA LYS A 214 25.66 -12.65 -3.34
C LYS A 214 25.23 -13.24 -4.68
N LEU A 215 24.80 -12.41 -5.62
CA LEU A 215 24.37 -12.85 -6.95
C LEU A 215 25.55 -13.39 -7.79
N ALA A 216 26.74 -12.81 -7.61
CA ALA A 216 27.97 -13.31 -8.23
C ALA A 216 28.41 -14.65 -7.64
N ALA A 217 28.19 -14.86 -6.33
CA ALA A 217 28.49 -16.12 -5.66
C ALA A 217 27.50 -17.23 -6.03
N ASP A 218 26.22 -16.89 -6.22
CA ASP A 218 25.18 -17.81 -6.71
C ASP A 218 24.14 -17.10 -7.56
N SER A 219 24.14 -17.42 -8.86
CA SER A 219 23.20 -16.88 -9.85
C SER A 219 21.99 -17.79 -10.08
N SER A 220 21.83 -18.85 -9.29
CA SER A 220 20.63 -19.68 -9.29
C SER A 220 19.39 -18.87 -8.92
N LYS A 221 18.19 -19.43 -9.14
CA LYS A 221 16.95 -18.80 -8.68
C LYS A 221 16.97 -18.55 -7.17
N ALA A 222 17.47 -19.51 -6.39
CA ALA A 222 17.56 -19.38 -4.94
C ALA A 222 18.56 -18.29 -4.52
N GLY A 223 19.74 -18.24 -5.16
CA GLY A 223 20.74 -17.20 -4.96
C GLY A 223 20.20 -15.80 -5.29
N ALA A 224 19.46 -15.67 -6.39
CA ALA A 224 18.79 -14.43 -6.78
C ALA A 224 17.75 -13.96 -5.76
N LEU A 225 16.89 -14.87 -5.26
CA LEU A 225 15.91 -14.55 -4.21
C LEU A 225 16.59 -14.11 -2.91
N SER A 226 17.64 -14.83 -2.49
CA SER A 226 18.42 -14.47 -1.31
C SER A 226 19.08 -13.10 -1.46
N ALA A 227 19.76 -12.85 -2.58
CA ALA A 227 20.38 -11.55 -2.88
C ALA A 227 19.34 -10.40 -2.86
N TYR A 228 18.17 -10.62 -3.47
CA TYR A 228 17.12 -9.61 -3.48
C TYR A 228 16.53 -9.35 -2.10
N LYS A 229 16.34 -10.38 -1.27
CA LYS A 229 15.86 -10.23 0.10
C LYS A 229 16.82 -9.41 0.98
N TYR A 230 18.13 -9.62 0.83
CA TYR A 230 19.16 -8.79 1.48
C TYR A 230 19.08 -7.33 1.02
N PHE A 231 18.94 -7.10 -0.28
CA PHE A 231 18.77 -5.76 -0.83
C PHE A 231 17.52 -5.07 -0.25
N LEU A 232 16.38 -5.75 -0.22
CA LEU A 232 15.14 -5.22 0.36
C LEU A 232 15.29 -4.85 1.83
N LEU A 233 15.99 -5.67 2.63
CA LEU A 233 16.26 -5.36 4.03
C LEU A 233 16.99 -4.01 4.15
N ARG A 234 18.08 -3.81 3.38
CA ARG A 234 18.84 -2.56 3.41
C ARG A 234 18.05 -1.36 2.92
N VAL A 235 17.20 -1.54 1.91
CA VAL A 235 16.29 -0.47 1.45
C VAL A 235 15.28 -0.11 2.54
N SER A 236 14.74 -1.11 3.25
CA SER A 236 13.85 -0.85 4.39
C SER A 236 14.57 -0.11 5.51
N GLU A 237 15.76 -0.55 5.92
CA GLU A 237 16.58 0.14 6.93
C GLU A 237 16.90 1.58 6.49
N ALA A 238 17.19 1.79 5.20
CA ALA A 238 17.46 3.11 4.65
C ALA A 238 16.22 4.01 4.66
N ASN A 239 15.03 3.47 4.40
CA ASN A 239 13.78 4.23 4.49
C ASN A 239 13.55 4.79 5.90
N ASP A 240 13.86 4.03 6.96
CA ASP A 240 13.74 4.51 8.35
C ASP A 240 14.69 5.68 8.68
N LEU A 241 15.76 5.86 7.92
CA LEU A 241 16.71 6.97 8.09
C LEU A 241 16.29 8.22 7.31
N GLN A 242 15.30 8.12 6.41
CA GLN A 242 14.88 9.27 5.62
C GLN A 242 14.12 10.28 6.50
N PRO A 243 14.34 11.59 6.29
CA PRO A 243 13.55 12.60 6.97
C PRO A 243 12.08 12.48 6.55
N TYR A 244 11.19 12.64 7.53
CA TYR A 244 9.74 12.65 7.32
C TYR A 244 9.09 13.67 8.25
N GLN A 245 7.90 14.14 7.90
CA GLN A 245 7.10 15.03 8.74
C GLN A 245 5.91 14.26 9.31
N PRO A 246 5.82 14.06 10.64
CA PRO A 246 4.69 13.38 11.27
C PRO A 246 3.34 14.03 10.92
N ALA A 247 3.32 15.35 10.71
CA ALA A 247 2.13 16.11 10.34
C ALA A 247 1.49 15.64 9.02
N ASP A 248 2.29 15.13 8.07
CA ASP A 248 1.78 14.62 6.79
C ASP A 248 0.86 13.40 6.99
N TYR A 249 1.17 12.56 7.99
CA TYR A 249 0.37 11.37 8.30
C TYR A 249 -0.95 11.74 8.98
N SER A 250 -0.92 12.70 9.90
CA SER A 250 -2.14 13.24 10.54
C SER A 250 -3.03 13.97 9.53
N ALA A 251 -2.45 14.71 8.59
CA ALA A 251 -3.20 15.40 7.54
C ALA A 251 -3.98 14.42 6.66
N VAL A 252 -3.37 13.29 6.29
CA VAL A 252 -4.04 12.21 5.53
C VAL A 252 -5.23 11.64 6.30
N LEU A 253 -5.08 11.35 7.60
CA LEU A 253 -6.20 10.86 8.42
C LEU A 253 -7.36 11.85 8.45
N ASN A 254 -7.08 13.13 8.73
CA ASN A 254 -8.11 14.16 8.79
C ASN A 254 -8.85 14.31 7.45
N GLN A 255 -8.12 14.23 6.33
CA GLN A 255 -8.71 14.29 4.99
C GLN A 255 -9.66 13.10 4.74
N TYR A 256 -9.25 11.89 5.12
CA TYR A 256 -10.05 10.69 4.92
C TYR A 256 -11.30 10.66 5.81
N GLU A 257 -11.17 11.08 7.06
CA GLU A 257 -12.31 11.19 7.98
C GLU A 257 -13.36 12.19 7.46
N ALA A 258 -12.91 13.37 7.01
CA ALA A 258 -13.80 14.35 6.39
C ALA A 258 -14.52 13.79 5.15
N ASN A 259 -13.80 13.06 4.29
CA ASN A 259 -14.41 12.46 3.10
C ASN A 259 -15.40 11.33 3.44
N ILE A 260 -15.07 10.46 4.40
CA ILE A 260 -15.95 9.39 4.85
C ILE A 260 -17.25 9.97 5.40
N ASN A 261 -17.17 11.00 6.25
CA ASN A 261 -18.36 11.63 6.83
C ASN A 261 -19.29 12.16 5.74
N ALA A 262 -18.76 12.87 4.74
CA ALA A 262 -19.56 13.37 3.61
C ALA A 262 -20.23 12.23 2.81
N ARG A 263 -19.52 11.11 2.59
CA ARG A 263 -20.07 9.95 1.86
C ARG A 263 -21.08 9.14 2.66
N MET A 264 -20.91 9.08 3.98
CA MET A 264 -21.86 8.45 4.89
C MET A 264 -23.22 9.14 4.84
N GLU A 265 -23.23 10.47 4.76
CA GLU A 265 -24.44 11.27 4.57
C GLU A 265 -25.12 10.95 3.23
N SER A 266 -24.36 10.94 2.12
CA SER A 266 -24.90 10.61 0.78
C SER A 266 -25.45 9.18 0.69
N ALA A 267 -24.83 8.22 1.37
CA ALA A 267 -25.26 6.82 1.36
C ALA A 267 -26.56 6.57 2.17
N GLY A 268 -27.00 7.52 2.99
CA GLY A 268 -28.28 7.47 3.70
C GLY A 268 -28.51 6.18 4.49
N SER A 269 -29.67 5.54 4.29
CA SER A 269 -30.05 4.31 5.00
C SER A 269 -29.09 3.12 4.72
N TYR A 270 -28.47 3.07 3.54
CA TYR A 270 -27.54 2.01 3.15
C TYR A 270 -26.16 2.16 3.78
N ALA A 271 -25.83 3.33 4.34
CA ALA A 271 -24.57 3.53 5.06
C ALA A 271 -24.39 2.50 6.20
N LYS A 272 -25.47 2.08 6.86
CA LYS A 272 -25.42 1.05 7.92
C LYS A 272 -24.94 -0.32 7.43
N LYS A 273 -25.13 -0.64 6.15
CA LYS A 273 -24.68 -1.91 5.56
C LYS A 273 -23.17 -1.94 5.32
N THR A 274 -22.46 -0.81 5.44
CA THR A 274 -20.99 -0.74 5.37
C THR A 274 -20.28 -0.90 6.72
N ASP A 275 -20.99 -1.27 7.80
CA ASP A 275 -20.44 -1.38 9.17
C ASP A 275 -19.12 -2.17 9.25
N LYS A 276 -18.98 -3.28 8.51
CA LYS A 276 -17.72 -4.05 8.50
C LYS A 276 -16.56 -3.27 7.87
N LEU A 277 -16.83 -2.52 6.80
CA LEU A 277 -15.83 -1.68 6.14
C LEU A 277 -15.45 -0.48 7.02
N GLN A 278 -16.44 0.12 7.70
CA GLN A 278 -16.22 1.20 8.67
C GLN A 278 -15.34 0.72 9.83
N LYS A 279 -15.64 -0.46 10.39
CA LYS A 279 -14.83 -1.06 11.45
C LYS A 279 -13.40 -1.35 10.98
N ALA A 280 -13.22 -1.88 9.77
CA ALA A 280 -11.90 -2.13 9.22
C ALA A 280 -11.09 -0.83 9.06
N TYR A 281 -11.71 0.23 8.53
CA TYR A 281 -11.09 1.55 8.45
C TYR A 281 -10.73 2.10 9.83
N ALA A 282 -11.67 2.06 10.80
CA ALA A 282 -11.43 2.56 12.15
C ALA A 282 -10.25 1.86 12.83
N VAL A 283 -10.10 0.54 12.65
CA VAL A 283 -8.94 -0.21 13.16
C VAL A 283 -7.63 0.26 12.52
N SER A 284 -7.59 0.45 11.19
CA SER A 284 -6.38 0.95 10.52
C SER A 284 -6.07 2.40 10.89
N ALA A 285 -7.09 3.26 10.99
CA ALA A 285 -6.93 4.65 11.38
C ALA A 285 -6.39 4.77 12.81
N GLN A 286 -6.90 3.95 13.73
CA GLN A 286 -6.38 3.86 15.09
C GLN A 286 -4.93 3.37 15.11
N ALA A 287 -4.57 2.37 14.31
CA ALA A 287 -3.19 1.89 14.21
C ALA A 287 -2.22 2.99 13.72
N LEU A 288 -2.64 3.81 12.73
CA LEU A 288 -1.84 4.95 12.27
C LEU A 288 -1.75 6.04 13.35
N LYS A 289 -2.84 6.33 14.05
CA LYS A 289 -2.84 7.29 15.16
C LYS A 289 -1.88 6.85 16.26
N GLU A 290 -1.91 5.59 16.66
CA GLU A 290 -0.99 5.02 17.64
C GLU A 290 0.47 5.09 17.17
N ALA A 291 0.73 4.85 15.87
CA ALA A 291 2.05 5.01 15.27
C ALA A 291 2.55 6.46 15.31
N ILE A 292 1.67 7.44 15.10
CA ILE A 292 1.97 8.87 15.23
C ILE A 292 2.25 9.24 16.69
N ASP A 293 1.37 8.87 17.61
CA ASP A 293 1.45 9.23 19.03
C ASP A 293 2.72 8.69 19.70
N ARG A 294 3.21 7.53 19.26
CA ARG A 294 4.45 6.92 19.75
C ARG A 294 5.71 7.38 19.01
N SER A 295 5.59 8.32 18.06
CA SER A 295 6.68 8.76 17.19
C SER A 295 7.39 7.59 16.51
N ALA A 296 6.62 6.67 15.92
CA ALA A 296 7.18 5.49 15.27
C ALA A 296 8.10 5.88 14.09
N GLY A 297 9.05 5.02 13.75
CA GLY A 297 9.91 5.20 12.57
C GLY A 297 9.11 5.24 11.26
N LYS A 298 9.73 5.76 10.20
CA LYS A 298 9.08 6.00 8.90
C LYS A 298 8.45 4.74 8.32
N ASN A 299 9.09 3.57 8.43
CA ASN A 299 8.53 2.31 7.95
C ASN A 299 7.20 1.96 8.62
N ALA A 300 7.11 2.12 9.95
CA ALA A 300 5.88 1.83 10.68
C ALA A 300 4.76 2.80 10.30
N LEU A 301 5.09 4.09 10.14
CA LEU A 301 4.13 5.11 9.69
C LEU A 301 3.67 4.87 8.24
N ASP A 302 4.58 4.57 7.32
CA ASP A 302 4.27 4.25 5.92
C ASP A 302 3.39 3.00 5.81
N ALA A 303 3.72 1.95 6.58
CA ALA A 303 2.94 0.72 6.60
C ALA A 303 1.54 0.94 7.19
N ALA A 304 1.43 1.69 8.29
CA ALA A 304 0.14 2.05 8.89
C ALA A 304 -0.70 2.91 7.93
N LYS A 305 -0.08 3.90 7.29
CA LYS A 305 -0.73 4.73 6.24
C LYS A 305 -1.24 3.88 5.09
N LEU A 306 -0.47 2.94 4.59
CA LEU A 306 -0.90 2.05 3.51
C LEU A 306 -2.10 1.16 3.93
N GLY A 307 -2.14 0.73 5.20
CA GLY A 307 -3.29 0.03 5.77
C GLY A 307 -4.56 0.91 5.78
N VAL A 308 -4.41 2.17 6.20
CA VAL A 308 -5.48 3.18 6.14
C VAL A 308 -5.94 3.42 4.70
N GLU A 309 -5.02 3.64 3.76
CA GLU A 309 -5.34 3.84 2.33
C GLU A 309 -6.13 2.66 1.75
N THR A 310 -5.74 1.43 2.09
CA THR A 310 -6.40 0.21 1.61
C THR A 310 -7.83 0.09 2.15
N THR A 311 -8.02 0.31 3.44
CA THR A 311 -9.34 0.22 4.08
C THR A 311 -10.25 1.40 3.73
N TYR A 312 -9.66 2.59 3.57
CA TYR A 312 -10.33 3.78 3.06
C TYR A 312 -10.87 3.57 1.64
N ALA A 313 -10.05 3.03 0.73
CA ALA A 313 -10.48 2.73 -0.63
C ALA A 313 -11.66 1.75 -0.66
N ALA A 314 -11.60 0.69 0.16
CA ALA A 314 -12.71 -0.27 0.26
C ALA A 314 -13.98 0.37 0.84
N LEU A 315 -13.87 1.17 1.90
CA LEU A 315 -15.00 1.86 2.49
C LEU A 315 -15.63 2.88 1.54
N THR A 316 -14.83 3.69 0.85
CA THR A 316 -15.35 4.70 -0.09
C THR A 316 -16.02 4.08 -1.30
N GLU A 317 -15.50 2.97 -1.84
CA GLU A 317 -16.18 2.20 -2.89
C GLU A 317 -17.48 1.58 -2.34
N GLY A 318 -17.47 1.04 -1.12
CA GLY A 318 -18.66 0.55 -0.45
C GLY A 318 -19.74 1.63 -0.27
N LEU A 319 -19.36 2.83 0.17
CA LEU A 319 -20.28 3.97 0.29
C LEU A 319 -20.82 4.43 -1.06
N THR A 320 -20.00 4.36 -2.12
CA THR A 320 -20.45 4.66 -3.49
C THR A 320 -21.47 3.62 -3.98
N LEU A 321 -21.26 2.33 -3.67
CA LEU A 321 -22.24 1.27 -3.93
C LEU A 321 -23.53 1.45 -3.12
N ALA A 322 -23.40 1.85 -1.85
CA ALA A 322 -24.53 2.14 -0.97
C ALA A 322 -25.40 3.29 -1.51
N GLU A 323 -24.77 4.36 -1.99
CA GLU A 323 -25.46 5.47 -2.67
C GLU A 323 -26.17 4.99 -3.95
N ALA A 324 -25.51 4.17 -4.78
CA ALA A 324 -26.12 3.61 -5.98
C ALA A 324 -27.35 2.73 -5.66
N LEU A 325 -27.30 1.94 -4.58
CA LEU A 325 -28.44 1.17 -4.08
C LEU A 325 -29.59 2.09 -3.65
N LEU A 326 -29.29 3.14 -2.89
CA LEU A 326 -30.27 4.13 -2.46
C LEU A 326 -30.99 4.79 -3.65
N GLN A 327 -30.24 5.13 -4.71
CA GLN A 327 -30.79 5.72 -5.93
C GLN A 327 -31.60 4.72 -6.78
N ALA A 328 -31.28 3.43 -6.69
CA ALA A 328 -31.93 2.38 -7.47
C ALA A 328 -33.21 1.83 -6.82
N GLU A 329 -33.32 1.89 -5.49
CA GLU A 329 -34.46 1.34 -4.74
C GLU A 329 -35.83 1.92 -5.18
N PRO A 330 -35.99 3.24 -5.42
CA PRO A 330 -37.27 3.79 -5.91
C PRO A 330 -37.72 3.22 -7.26
N LEU A 331 -36.81 2.66 -8.07
CA LEU A 331 -37.17 2.03 -9.34
C LEU A 331 -37.99 0.75 -9.15
N LEU A 332 -37.92 0.12 -7.97
CA LEU A 332 -38.76 -1.04 -7.63
C LEU A 332 -40.24 -0.68 -7.51
N GLU A 333 -40.54 0.60 -7.22
CA GLU A 333 -41.90 1.14 -7.11
C GLU A 333 -42.45 1.63 -8.46
N SER A 334 -41.73 1.37 -9.55
CA SER A 334 -42.19 1.72 -10.91
C SER A 334 -43.50 1.01 -11.24
N THR A 335 -44.39 1.70 -11.96
CA THR A 335 -45.68 1.13 -12.36
C THR A 335 -45.49 -0.12 -13.22
N THR A 336 -46.21 -1.19 -12.86
CA THR A 336 -46.10 -2.48 -13.54
C THR A 336 -47.30 -2.77 -14.42
N GLY A 337 -47.06 -3.42 -15.56
CA GLY A 337 -48.12 -3.85 -16.46
C GLY A 337 -47.68 -3.98 -17.91
N LYS A 338 -48.65 -4.02 -18.82
CA LYS A 338 -48.44 -4.23 -20.27
C LYS A 338 -48.65 -2.96 -21.09
N GLU A 339 -49.13 -1.89 -20.47
CA GLU A 339 -49.41 -0.65 -21.17
C GLU A 339 -48.12 0.14 -21.40
N LYS A 340 -48.17 1.05 -22.39
CA LYS A 340 -47.09 1.96 -22.70
C LYS A 340 -46.68 2.77 -21.47
N GLY A 341 -45.37 2.85 -21.22
CA GLY A 341 -44.80 3.55 -20.07
C GLY A 341 -44.71 2.71 -18.78
N GLN A 342 -45.36 1.54 -18.71
CA GLN A 342 -45.24 0.60 -17.59
C GLN A 342 -44.06 -0.36 -17.80
N TYR A 343 -43.64 -0.99 -16.71
CA TYR A 343 -42.61 -2.03 -16.71
C TYR A 343 -43.23 -3.43 -16.60
N PRO A 344 -42.71 -4.43 -17.33
CA PRO A 344 -43.10 -5.82 -17.11
C PRO A 344 -42.77 -6.26 -15.66
N PRO A 345 -43.64 -7.04 -14.99
CA PRO A 345 -43.36 -7.54 -13.64
C PRO A 345 -42.05 -8.33 -13.54
N SER A 346 -41.67 -9.04 -14.60
CA SER A 346 -40.40 -9.78 -14.69
C SER A 346 -39.17 -8.87 -14.69
N ALA A 347 -39.29 -7.63 -15.19
CA ALA A 347 -38.22 -6.63 -15.16
C ALA A 347 -37.98 -6.13 -13.74
N VAL A 348 -39.04 -5.76 -13.01
CA VAL A 348 -38.95 -5.36 -11.59
C VAL A 348 -38.40 -6.49 -10.72
N GLY A 349 -38.90 -7.71 -10.92
CA GLY A 349 -38.39 -8.88 -10.19
C GLY A 349 -36.92 -9.20 -10.48
N THR A 350 -36.42 -8.89 -11.68
CA THR A 350 -35.00 -9.02 -12.02
C THR A 350 -34.16 -7.95 -11.36
N LEU A 351 -34.59 -6.69 -11.43
CA LEU A 351 -33.92 -5.57 -10.77
C LEU A 351 -33.80 -5.83 -9.26
N ARG A 352 -34.88 -6.26 -8.59
CA ARG A 352 -34.86 -6.59 -7.15
C ARG A 352 -33.79 -7.62 -6.80
N ARG A 353 -33.63 -8.68 -7.61
CA ARG A 353 -32.59 -9.69 -7.38
C ARG A 353 -31.19 -9.10 -7.51
N ASP A 354 -30.97 -8.20 -8.45
CA ASP A 354 -29.66 -7.59 -8.66
C ASP A 354 -29.33 -6.55 -7.58
N LEU A 355 -30.32 -5.79 -7.08
CA LEU A 355 -30.19 -4.98 -5.86
C LEU A 355 -29.75 -5.85 -4.66
N HIS A 356 -30.42 -6.98 -4.42
CA HIS A 356 -30.04 -7.87 -3.31
C HIS A 356 -28.62 -8.44 -3.45
N LYS A 357 -28.12 -8.70 -4.66
CA LYS A 357 -26.73 -9.14 -4.87
C LYS A 357 -25.74 -8.03 -4.53
N ALA A 358 -26.03 -6.80 -4.95
CA ALA A 358 -25.22 -5.63 -4.61
C ALA A 358 -25.21 -5.37 -3.10
N GLU A 359 -26.34 -5.48 -2.41
CA GLU A 359 -26.41 -5.43 -0.94
C GLU A 359 -25.57 -6.52 -0.28
N ARG A 360 -25.63 -7.76 -0.78
CA ARG A 360 -24.81 -8.86 -0.25
C ARG A 360 -23.32 -8.58 -0.41
N ALA A 361 -22.91 -8.01 -1.55
CA ALA A 361 -21.53 -7.59 -1.75
C ALA A 361 -21.12 -6.54 -0.72
N LEU A 362 -21.99 -5.54 -0.47
CA LEU A 362 -21.76 -4.51 0.54
C LEU A 362 -21.53 -5.09 1.96
N GLU A 363 -22.29 -6.13 2.32
CA GLU A 363 -22.24 -6.76 3.64
C GLU A 363 -21.06 -7.74 3.83
N THR A 364 -20.47 -8.23 2.75
CA THR A 364 -19.51 -9.37 2.79
C THR A 364 -18.14 -9.05 2.22
N ALA A 365 -18.04 -8.09 1.30
CA ALA A 365 -16.78 -7.68 0.72
C ALA A 365 -15.85 -7.05 1.75
N LYS A 366 -14.54 -7.25 1.54
CA LYS A 366 -13.47 -6.69 2.38
C LYS A 366 -12.49 -5.83 1.59
N THR A 367 -12.55 -5.89 0.26
CA THR A 367 -11.63 -5.21 -0.66
C THR A 367 -12.42 -4.48 -1.74
N VAL A 368 -11.73 -3.64 -2.51
CA VAL A 368 -12.32 -2.73 -3.50
C VAL A 368 -12.87 -3.47 -4.72
N GLU A 369 -12.22 -4.55 -5.15
CA GLU A 369 -12.53 -5.27 -6.39
C GLU A 369 -13.96 -5.83 -6.42
N PRO A 370 -14.42 -6.64 -5.43
CA PRO A 370 -15.79 -7.15 -5.43
C PRO A 370 -16.84 -6.04 -5.30
N LEU A 371 -16.52 -4.92 -4.63
CA LEU A 371 -17.43 -3.78 -4.52
C LEU A 371 -17.56 -3.05 -5.85
N THR A 372 -16.45 -2.81 -6.54
CA THR A 372 -16.41 -2.22 -7.88
C THR A 372 -17.20 -3.07 -8.87
N GLN A 373 -17.00 -4.39 -8.83
CA GLN A 373 -17.75 -5.32 -9.70
C GLN A 373 -19.26 -5.26 -9.40
N ALA A 374 -19.65 -5.30 -8.13
CA ALA A 374 -21.05 -5.21 -7.73
C ALA A 374 -21.70 -3.88 -8.17
N ARG A 375 -20.96 -2.77 -8.11
CA ARG A 375 -21.44 -1.46 -8.60
C ARG A 375 -21.62 -1.46 -10.11
N ALA A 376 -20.66 -2.02 -10.86
CA ALA A 376 -20.77 -2.13 -12.31
C ALA A 376 -21.98 -2.99 -12.73
N ASP A 377 -22.18 -4.12 -12.05
CA ASP A 377 -23.32 -5.01 -12.29
C ASP A 377 -24.66 -4.34 -11.95
N LEU A 378 -24.74 -3.59 -10.85
CA LEU A 378 -25.92 -2.81 -10.49
C LEU A 378 -26.22 -1.72 -11.53
N ALA A 379 -25.21 -0.96 -11.98
CA ALA A 379 -25.37 0.06 -13.01
C ALA A 379 -25.90 -0.53 -14.33
N LYS A 380 -25.39 -1.72 -14.71
CA LYS A 380 -25.90 -2.47 -15.85
C LYS A 380 -27.35 -2.92 -15.63
N ALA A 381 -27.68 -3.46 -14.46
CA ALA A 381 -29.04 -3.90 -14.14
C ALA A 381 -30.06 -2.75 -14.20
N ILE A 382 -29.70 -1.55 -13.71
CA ILE A 382 -30.52 -0.35 -13.81
C ILE A 382 -30.74 0.05 -15.28
N THR A 383 -29.70 -0.01 -16.10
CA THR A 383 -29.77 0.30 -17.54
C THR A 383 -30.69 -0.68 -18.27
N ASP A 384 -30.49 -1.97 -18.04
CA ASP A 384 -31.31 -3.04 -18.62
C ASP A 384 -32.77 -2.94 -18.16
N PHE A 385 -33.01 -2.54 -16.90
CA PHE A 385 -34.36 -2.29 -16.38
C PHE A 385 -35.02 -1.13 -17.12
N LYS A 386 -34.35 0.02 -17.23
CA LYS A 386 -34.88 1.21 -17.91
C LYS A 386 -35.22 0.94 -19.37
N ALA A 387 -34.44 0.11 -20.06
CA ALA A 387 -34.67 -0.29 -21.44
C ALA A 387 -35.90 -1.21 -21.64
N LYS A 388 -36.40 -1.84 -20.58
CA LYS A 388 -37.59 -2.73 -20.62
C LYS A 388 -38.91 -2.01 -20.45
N ARG A 389 -38.93 -0.67 -20.42
CA ARG A 389 -40.18 0.10 -20.37
C ARG A 389 -40.96 -0.13 -21.66
N ASN A 390 -42.24 -0.49 -21.55
CA ASN A 390 -43.08 -0.72 -22.72
C ASN A 390 -43.21 0.57 -23.55
N ALA A 391 -42.95 0.46 -24.86
CA ALA A 391 -42.86 1.59 -25.78
C ALA A 391 -44.22 2.13 -26.24
#